data_AF-A0A354HIX6-F1
#
_entry.id   AF-A0A354HIX6-F1
#
_cell.length_a   1.000
_cell.length_b   1.000
_cell.length_c   1.000
_cell.angle_alpha   90.00
_cell.angle_beta   90.00
_cell.angle_gamma   90.00
#
_symmetry.space_group_name_H-M   'P 1'
#
loop_
_entity.id
_entity.type
_entity.pdbx_description
1 polymer ?
#
loop_
_entity_poly.entity_id
_entity_poly.type
_entity_poly.pdbx_seq_one_letter_code
_entity_poly.pdbx_strand_id
1 'polypeptide(L)' 'MILHSIVSLSDIFCNTDSSPAPAQYRAVNGGIVELENGRVKRLISTDPAMYLDKRYMPYTEFTVKKNAHGPDGR' A
#
# COMPACT_ATOMS: atom_id res chain seq x y z
N MET A 1 8.74 -19.06 47.33
CA MET A 1 8.59 -19.68 45.99
C MET A 1 8.40 -18.54 45.00
N ILE A 2 9.39 -18.27 44.16
CA ILE A 2 9.34 -17.15 43.22
C ILE A 2 9.06 -17.72 41.84
N LEU A 3 7.93 -17.33 41.24
CA LEU A 3 7.55 -17.76 39.91
C LEU A 3 8.30 -16.89 38.89
N HIS A 4 9.30 -17.45 38.20
CA HIS A 4 9.96 -16.77 37.09
C HIS A 4 9.22 -17.13 35.80
N SER A 5 8.52 -16.18 35.21
CA SER A 5 7.97 -16.32 33.86
C SER A 5 9.03 -15.80 32.90
N ILE A 6 9.73 -16.70 32.21
CA ILE A 6 10.64 -16.33 31.13
C ILE A 6 9.76 -16.04 29.91
N VAL A 7 9.41 -14.77 29.72
CA VAL A 7 8.71 -14.32 28.52
C VAL A 7 9.78 -14.09 27.46
N SER A 8 9.64 -14.75 26.31
CA SER A 8 10.54 -14.50 25.18
C SER A 8 10.29 -13.09 24.65
N LEU A 9 11.35 -12.36 24.26
CA LEU A 9 11.19 -11.05 23.62
C LEU A 9 10.29 -11.11 22.37
N SER A 10 10.26 -12.26 21.68
CA SER A 10 9.35 -12.50 20.54
C SER A 10 7.87 -12.42 20.92
N ASP A 11 7.52 -12.82 22.15
CA ASP A 11 6.14 -12.79 22.65
C ASP A 11 5.72 -11.37 23.03
N ILE A 12 6.69 -10.52 23.40
CA ILE A 12 6.48 -9.10 23.73
C ILE A 12 6.32 -8.26 22.46
N PHE A 13 7.13 -8.55 21.44
CA PHE A 13 7.18 -7.74 20.22
C PHE A 13 6.27 -8.23 19.10
N CYS A 14 5.30 -9.11 19.40
CA CYS A 14 4.33 -9.65 18.45
C CYS A 14 4.98 -10.08 17.11
N ASN A 15 5.61 -11.26 17.11
CA ASN A 15 5.92 -12.03 15.90
C ASN A 15 6.64 -11.26 14.77
N THR A 16 7.96 -11.43 14.77
CA THR A 16 8.82 -11.34 13.59
C THR A 16 8.40 -12.24 12.42
N ASP A 17 7.48 -13.20 12.62
CA ASP A 17 7.00 -14.12 11.56
C ASP A 17 5.94 -13.52 10.62
N SER A 18 5.49 -12.28 10.88
CA SER A 18 4.52 -11.61 10.03
C SER A 18 4.77 -10.12 10.05
N SER A 19 5.99 -9.68 9.74
CA SER A 19 6.16 -8.28 9.33
C SER A 19 5.21 -8.07 8.15
N PRO A 20 4.13 -7.28 8.28
CA PRO A 20 3.30 -6.96 7.13
C PRO A 20 4.26 -6.36 6.10
N ALA A 21 4.25 -6.92 4.88
CA ALA A 21 5.09 -6.40 3.81
C ALA A 21 4.95 -4.88 3.77
N PRO A 22 6.04 -4.12 3.62
CA PRO A 22 5.98 -2.67 3.69
C PRO A 22 4.90 -2.16 2.73
N ALA A 23 3.97 -1.36 3.26
CA ALA A 23 2.88 -0.81 2.48
C ALA A 23 3.47 -0.04 1.29
N GLN A 24 3.03 -0.39 0.08
CA GLN A 24 3.56 0.19 -1.14
C GLN A 24 2.69 1.37 -1.54
N TYR A 25 3.24 2.58 -1.53
CA TYR A 25 2.50 3.79 -1.93
C TYR A 25 2.88 4.21 -3.35
N ARG A 26 1.90 4.61 -4.15
CA ARG A 26 2.09 5.16 -5.49
C ARG A 26 1.36 6.49 -5.65
N ALA A 27 2.09 7.51 -6.08
CA ALA A 27 1.50 8.78 -6.47
C ALA A 27 0.72 8.61 -7.79
N VAL A 28 -0.48 9.18 -7.84
CA VAL A 28 -1.37 9.25 -8.99
C VAL A 28 -1.84 10.69 -9.17
N ASN A 29 -2.56 10.97 -10.25
CA ASN A 29 -2.94 12.33 -10.59
C ASN A 29 -3.86 12.92 -9.51
N GLY A 30 -3.33 13.74 -8.59
CA GLY A 30 -4.08 14.34 -7.48
C GLY A 30 -4.30 13.46 -6.25
N GLY A 31 -3.57 12.35 -6.09
CA GLY A 31 -3.73 11.47 -4.93
C GLY A 31 -2.61 10.44 -4.74
N ILE A 32 -2.77 9.61 -3.71
CA ILE A 32 -1.85 8.53 -3.36
C ILE A 32 -2.66 7.23 -3.23
N VAL A 33 -2.19 6.17 -3.86
CA VAL A 33 -2.76 4.83 -3.75
C VAL A 33 -1.85 3.99 -2.87
N GLU A 34 -2.42 3.41 -1.82
CA GLU A 34 -1.79 2.36 -1.02
C GLU A 34 -2.07 1.01 -1.69
N LEU A 35 -1.01 0.23 -1.90
CA LEU A 35 -1.04 -1.06 -2.57
C LEU A 35 -0.65 -2.18 -1.61
N GLU A 36 -1.35 -3.30 -1.76
CA GLU A 36 -1.08 -4.56 -1.08
C GLU A 36 -1.06 -5.67 -2.14
N ASN A 37 0.10 -6.33 -2.29
CA ASN A 37 0.29 -7.37 -3.31
C ASN A 37 -0.09 -6.94 -4.74
N GLY A 38 0.21 -5.68 -5.12
CA GLY A 38 -0.09 -5.13 -6.45
C GLY A 38 -1.54 -4.71 -6.67
N ARG A 39 -2.39 -4.83 -5.64
CA ARG A 39 -3.80 -4.39 -5.67
C ARG A 39 -4.01 -3.15 -4.84
N VAL A 40 -5.01 -2.35 -5.22
CA VAL A 40 -5.41 -1.16 -4.49
C VAL A 40 -5.98 -1.55 -3.13
N LYS A 41 -5.38 -1.07 -2.05
CA LYS A 41 -5.92 -1.19 -0.69
C LYS A 41 -6.75 0.03 -0.31
N ARG A 42 -6.22 1.23 -0.59
CA ARG A 42 -6.86 2.50 -0.27
C ARG A 42 -6.42 3.61 -1.22
N LEU A 43 -7.35 4.52 -1.54
CA LEU A 43 -7.08 5.79 -2.20
C LEU A 43 -7.10 6.92 -1.17
N ILE A 44 -6.06 7.75 -1.17
CA ILE A 44 -5.95 8.98 -0.39
C ILE A 44 -5.93 10.13 -1.40
N SER A 45 -7.04 10.86 -1.51
CA SER A 45 -7.15 12.02 -2.40
C SER A 45 -8.07 13.08 -1.79
N THR A 46 -7.84 14.33 -2.18
CA THR A 46 -8.76 15.44 -1.89
C THR A 46 -9.77 15.69 -3.01
N ASP A 47 -9.67 14.98 -4.14
CA ASP A 47 -10.60 15.08 -5.27
C ASP A 47 -11.69 13.98 -5.19
N PRO A 48 -12.96 14.33 -4.96
CA PRO A 48 -14.08 13.38 -4.92
C PRO A 48 -14.25 12.56 -6.21
N ALA A 49 -13.91 13.13 -7.37
CA ALA A 49 -14.06 12.45 -8.64
C ALA A 49 -13.17 11.20 -8.74
N MET A 50 -12.02 11.20 -8.06
CA MET A 50 -11.12 10.04 -8.04
C MET A 50 -11.72 8.83 -7.30
N TYR A 51 -12.58 9.06 -6.31
CA TYR A 51 -13.27 7.97 -5.60
C TYR A 51 -14.35 7.29 -6.46
N LEU A 52 -14.78 7.93 -7.54
CA LEU A 52 -15.71 7.38 -8.52
C LEU A 52 -15.00 6.61 -9.65
N ASP A 53 -13.67 6.76 -9.76
CA ASP A 53 -12.88 6.09 -10.79
C ASP A 53 -12.64 4.61 -10.41
N LYS A 54 -13.12 3.71 -11.28
CA LYS A 54 -12.98 2.26 -11.12
C LYS A 54 -11.53 1.80 -10.98
N ARG A 55 -10.56 2.57 -11.50
CA ARG A 55 -9.12 2.26 -11.41
C ARG A 55 -8.57 2.31 -9.98
N TYR A 56 -9.23 3.03 -9.08
CA TYR A 56 -8.80 3.18 -7.69
C TYR A 56 -9.73 2.46 -6.70
N MET A 57 -10.63 1.60 -7.21
CA MET A 57 -11.49 0.80 -6.34
C MET A 57 -10.67 -0.22 -5.55
N PRO A 58 -11.03 -0.49 -4.28
CA PRO A 58 -10.37 -1.52 -3.48
C PRO A 58 -10.30 -2.87 -4.19
N TYR A 59 -9.17 -3.56 -4.01
CA TYR A 59 -8.82 -4.86 -4.59
C TYR A 59 -8.68 -4.91 -6.12
N THR A 60 -8.74 -3.76 -6.78
CA THR A 60 -8.47 -3.67 -8.23
C THR A 60 -6.97 -3.81 -8.48
N GLU A 61 -6.59 -4.49 -9.58
CA GLU A 61 -5.20 -4.56 -10.01
C GLU A 61 -4.72 -3.19 -10.48
N PHE A 62 -3.63 -2.70 -9.88
CA PHE A 62 -3.12 -1.38 -10.19
C PHE A 62 -2.16 -1.43 -11.38
N THR A 63 -2.69 -1.22 -12.59
CA THR A 63 -1.86 -1.11 -13.79
C THR A 63 -1.41 0.33 -14.00
N VAL A 64 -0.13 0.61 -13.77
CA VAL A 64 0.47 1.88 -14.22
C VAL A 64 0.54 1.84 -15.74
N LYS A 65 -0.39 2.52 -16.42
CA LYS A 65 -0.18 2.87 -17.82
C LYS A 65 1.02 3.81 -17.85
N LYS A 66 2.18 3.29 -18.25
CA LYS A 66 3.36 4.08 -18.58
C LYS A 66 2.89 5.07 -19.65
N ASN A 67 2.65 6.32 -19.28
CA ASN A 67 2.53 7.37 -20.28
C ASN A 67 3.89 7.37 -20.98
N ALA A 68 3.91 6.91 -22.24
CA ALA A 68 5.02 7.09 -23.12
C ALA A 68 5.18 8.59 -23.33
N HIS A 69 5.94 9.23 -22.45
CA HIS A 69 6.57 10.51 -22.74
C HIS A 69 7.71 10.16 -23.71
N GLY A 70 7.34 9.97 -24.98
CA GLY A 70 8.31 9.95 -26.07
C GLY A 70 8.97 11.33 -26.11
N PRO A 71 10.30 11.41 -26.26
CA PRO A 71 10.95 12.69 -26.48
C PRO A 71 10.59 13.20 -27.88
N ASP A 72 10.48 14.53 -27.97
CA ASP A 72 10.48 15.42 -29.13
C ASP A 72 10.53 14.85 -30.55
N GLY A 73 9.71 15.43 -31.44
CA GLY A 73 10.01 15.41 -32.87
C GLY A 73 8.88 15.86 -33.79
N ARG A 74 8.65 17.18 -33.89
CA ARG A 74 8.49 17.94 -35.14
C ARG A 74 8.21 19.42 -34.89
#